data_AF-A0AAV9PID4-F1
#
_entry.id   AF-A0AAV9PID4-F1
#
_cell.length_a   1.000
_cell.length_b   1.000
_cell.length_c   1.000
_cell.angle_alpha   90.00
_cell.angle_beta   90.00
_cell.angle_gamma   90.00
#
_symmetry.space_group_name_H-M   'P 1'
#
loop_
_entity.id
_entity.type
_entity.pdbx_description
1 polymer ?
#
loop_
_entity_poly.entity_id
_entity_poly.type
_entity_poly.pdbx_seq_one_letter_code
_entity_poly.pdbx_strand_id
1 'polypeptide(L)'
;MMLKSLLSVSALAAAAGAVTFNVGSSGNATAPTQYGIMFEDINNSGDGGVYAELVQNRAFQGNEIFPSNLWWWHPIGGAHLSLKKLSNPLSDALPTSMQVKAGSGDTIGFWGFPVKADWQYNGSFYINGRFDGNVDVSLVSNTTGDTYASASVDVASKGNAWTQYHYTFQPTSDAPDSNNTLRFTMPASGVKGPLNFNLLSLFPPTYNDRPNGNRIDLMEAMAGMKPSLFRLPGGNNLEGNQPPYYWDWKKTLGPLENRPGYPGTWGYQNTDGLGLVEYMLWAQDLGMEPILDVWAGLYLNGTHVAKSDLQPYVDDALDELEFLTGDVSTPWGSRRAELGYPDPWPIRFVEIGNEDSLSMGGHTYRQYRFDMFYHAIKAKYPNITIIARRIHPHWKELD
;
A
#
# COMPACT_ATOMS: atom_id res chain seq x y z
N MET A 1 -63.31 9.30 50.15
CA MET A 1 -62.83 7.98 49.66
C MET A 1 -61.38 8.10 49.18
N MET A 2 -60.51 8.67 50.02
CA MET A 2 -59.19 9.22 49.64
C MET A 2 -58.05 8.57 50.44
N LEU A 3 -58.25 7.32 50.88
CA LEU A 3 -57.30 6.58 51.73
C LEU A 3 -56.76 5.30 51.07
N LYS A 4 -57.11 5.04 49.80
CA LYS A 4 -56.59 3.89 49.02
C LYS A 4 -55.50 4.25 48.00
N SER A 5 -55.20 5.54 47.82
CA SER A 5 -54.20 6.01 46.84
C SER A 5 -52.81 6.25 47.43
N LEU A 6 -52.64 6.26 48.76
CA LEU A 6 -51.33 6.50 49.40
C LEU A 6 -50.54 5.22 49.69
N LEU A 7 -51.17 4.04 49.67
CA LEU A 7 -50.48 2.77 49.92
C LEU A 7 -49.81 2.17 48.68
N SER A 8 -50.18 2.62 47.48
CA SER A 8 -49.64 2.10 46.22
C SER A 8 -48.34 2.77 45.76
N VAL A 9 -48.00 3.95 46.29
CA VAL A 9 -46.72 4.63 45.96
C VAL A 9 -45.58 4.15 46.87
N SER A 10 -45.91 3.54 48.01
CA SER A 10 -44.90 3.01 48.95
C SER A 10 -44.33 1.65 48.53
N ALA A 11 -44.96 0.96 47.58
CA ALA A 11 -44.60 -0.41 47.18
C ALA A 11 -43.82 -0.48 45.85
N LEU A 12 -43.55 0.66 45.21
CA LEU A 12 -42.69 0.77 44.02
C LEU A 12 -41.32 1.40 44.35
N ALA A 13 -40.88 1.31 45.61
CA ALA A 13 -39.45 1.21 45.90
C ALA A 13 -39.01 -0.23 45.59
N ALA A 14 -39.19 -0.65 44.33
CA ALA A 14 -38.57 -1.86 43.82
C ALA A 14 -37.07 -1.66 43.99
N ALA A 15 -36.47 -2.52 44.82
CA ALA A 15 -35.08 -2.51 45.22
C ALA A 15 -34.16 -2.28 44.03
N ALA A 16 -33.77 -1.03 43.80
CA ALA A 16 -32.57 -0.71 43.06
C ALA A 16 -31.42 -1.07 44.00
N GLY A 17 -31.03 -2.35 44.00
CA GLY A 17 -29.78 -2.77 44.59
C GLY A 17 -28.67 -2.07 43.84
N ALA A 18 -28.14 -0.98 44.40
CA ALA A 18 -26.92 -0.39 43.90
C ALA A 18 -25.81 -1.45 44.04
N VAL A 19 -25.44 -2.07 42.93
CA VAL A 19 -24.23 -2.89 42.89
C VAL A 19 -23.08 -1.91 43.00
N THR A 20 -22.54 -1.79 44.21
CA THR A 20 -21.36 -0.97 44.45
C THR A 20 -20.16 -1.80 44.01
N PHE A 21 -19.67 -1.56 42.80
CA PHE A 21 -18.42 -2.14 42.35
C PHE A 21 -17.27 -1.44 43.07
N ASN A 22 -16.72 -2.11 44.10
CA ASN A 22 -15.40 -1.75 44.60
C ASN A 22 -14.37 -2.31 43.61
N VAL A 23 -14.04 -1.52 42.59
CA VAL A 23 -12.88 -1.80 41.74
C VAL A 23 -11.64 -1.52 42.59
N GLY A 24 -11.02 -2.58 43.12
CA GLY A 24 -9.75 -2.44 43.82
C GLY A 24 -8.72 -1.79 42.89
N SER A 25 -8.01 -0.78 43.36
CA SER A 25 -6.92 -0.11 42.63
C SER A 25 -5.64 -0.96 42.50
N SER A 26 -5.76 -2.29 42.64
CA SER A 26 -4.65 -3.24 42.75
C SER A 26 -4.67 -4.26 41.61
N GLY A 27 -4.78 -3.77 40.37
CA GLY A 27 -4.55 -4.56 39.16
C GLY A 27 -3.15 -4.35 38.58
N ASN A 28 -2.73 -5.20 37.65
CA ASN A 28 -1.52 -4.98 36.86
C ASN A 28 -1.69 -3.70 36.01
N ALA A 29 -0.59 -3.00 35.76
CA ALA A 29 -0.59 -1.89 34.81
C ALA A 29 -1.04 -2.40 33.43
N THR A 30 -1.93 -1.65 32.79
CA THR A 30 -2.32 -1.89 31.41
C THR A 30 -1.12 -1.67 30.50
N ALA A 31 -0.85 -2.60 29.58
CA ALA A 31 0.23 -2.44 28.62
C ALA A 31 -0.03 -1.20 27.74
N PRO A 32 0.97 -0.32 27.53
CA PRO A 32 0.80 0.83 26.63
C PRO A 32 0.57 0.41 25.17
N THR A 33 0.90 -0.85 24.84
CA THR A 33 0.76 -1.47 23.52
C THR A 33 -0.52 -2.31 23.38
N GLN A 34 -1.61 -1.97 24.08
CA GLN A 34 -2.80 -2.82 24.10
C GLN A 34 -3.65 -2.74 22.82
N TYR A 35 -3.67 -1.59 22.16
CA TYR A 35 -4.54 -1.33 21.01
C TYR A 35 -3.73 -0.88 19.80
N GLY A 36 -3.98 -1.44 18.64
CA GLY A 36 -3.24 -1.13 17.43
C GLY A 36 -4.04 -1.41 16.17
N ILE A 37 -3.38 -1.20 15.04
CA ILE A 37 -3.89 -1.46 13.70
C ILE A 37 -3.17 -2.70 13.16
N MET A 38 -3.92 -3.58 12.51
CA MET A 38 -3.38 -4.60 11.63
C MET A 38 -3.72 -4.17 10.20
N PHE A 39 -2.75 -4.25 9.31
CA PHE A 39 -2.93 -3.88 7.92
C PHE A 39 -2.37 -4.94 7.00
N GLU A 40 -3.13 -5.17 5.93
CA GLU A 40 -2.72 -5.83 4.71
C GLU A 40 -3.51 -5.17 3.57
N ASP A 41 -3.00 -5.21 2.34
CA ASP A 41 -3.76 -4.67 1.20
C ASP A 41 -4.90 -5.64 0.81
N ILE A 42 -6.02 -5.50 1.51
CA ILE A 42 -7.30 -6.20 1.30
C ILE A 42 -8.41 -5.17 1.03
N ASN A 43 -9.39 -5.52 0.18
CA ASN A 43 -10.53 -4.65 -0.14
C ASN A 43 -10.13 -3.27 -0.70
N ASN A 44 -8.99 -3.17 -1.39
CA ASN A 44 -8.38 -1.90 -1.83
C ASN A 44 -8.06 -0.99 -0.63
N SER A 45 -7.53 -1.54 0.46
CA SER A 45 -7.15 -0.75 1.64
C SER A 45 -5.77 -0.11 1.49
N GLY A 46 -4.88 -0.67 0.67
CA GLY A 46 -3.65 -0.05 0.20
C GLY A 46 -3.93 0.75 -1.07
N ASP A 47 -3.73 0.13 -2.23
CA ASP A 47 -4.06 0.73 -3.52
C ASP A 47 -5.56 1.05 -3.64
N GLY A 48 -5.91 2.31 -3.88
CA GLY A 48 -7.29 2.80 -3.87
C GLY A 48 -7.86 3.13 -2.47
N GLY A 49 -7.10 2.78 -1.43
CA GLY A 49 -7.42 3.00 -0.02
C GLY A 49 -6.50 4.04 0.59
N VAL A 50 -5.77 3.69 1.64
CA VAL A 50 -4.89 4.59 2.40
C VAL A 50 -3.79 5.19 1.54
N TYR A 51 -3.30 4.49 0.52
CA TYR A 51 -2.34 5.03 -0.43
C TYR A 51 -3.00 6.08 -1.32
N ALA A 52 -2.45 7.30 -1.38
CA ALA A 52 -3.15 8.44 -1.95
C ALA A 52 -3.14 8.53 -3.48
N GLU A 53 -2.49 7.60 -4.18
CA GLU A 53 -2.57 7.53 -5.64
C GLU A 53 -4.02 7.40 -6.09
N LEU A 54 -4.46 8.32 -6.95
CA LEU A 54 -5.81 8.28 -7.48
C LEU A 54 -5.91 7.36 -8.68
N VAL A 55 -4.86 7.25 -9.51
CA VAL A 55 -4.92 6.49 -10.78
C VAL A 55 -4.77 4.99 -10.55
N GLN A 56 -5.85 4.23 -10.74
CA GLN A 56 -5.76 2.76 -10.81
C GLN A 56 -5.08 2.30 -12.10
N ASN A 57 -4.38 1.16 -12.01
CA ASN A 57 -3.65 0.57 -13.15
C ASN A 57 -2.68 1.59 -13.81
N ARG A 58 -2.04 2.44 -13.00
CA ARG A 58 -1.20 3.56 -13.43
C ARG A 58 0.00 3.19 -14.30
N ALA A 59 0.51 1.97 -14.15
CA ALA A 59 1.77 1.53 -14.75
C ALA A 59 1.65 0.19 -15.51
N PHE A 60 0.43 -0.31 -15.73
CA PHE A 60 0.19 -1.56 -16.47
C PHE A 60 0.95 -2.76 -15.90
N GLN A 61 1.24 -2.73 -14.60
CA GLN A 61 1.86 -3.82 -13.86
C GLN A 61 1.04 -5.09 -14.06
N GLY A 62 1.73 -6.21 -14.16
CA GLY A 62 1.09 -7.48 -14.39
C GLY A 62 2.07 -8.64 -14.33
N ASN A 63 1.50 -9.82 -14.11
CA ASN A 63 2.21 -11.08 -13.93
C ASN A 63 1.37 -12.22 -14.51
N GLU A 64 1.75 -13.47 -14.23
CA GLU A 64 1.03 -14.63 -14.76
C GLU A 64 -0.36 -14.82 -14.14
N ILE A 65 -0.58 -14.36 -12.91
CA ILE A 65 -1.88 -14.44 -12.21
C ILE A 65 -2.80 -13.30 -12.66
N PHE A 66 -2.27 -12.07 -12.69
CA PHE A 66 -2.97 -10.87 -13.15
C PHE A 66 -2.23 -10.26 -14.34
N PRO A 67 -2.51 -10.69 -15.58
CA PRO A 67 -1.85 -10.13 -16.76
C PRO A 67 -2.10 -8.64 -16.91
N SER A 68 -1.08 -7.93 -17.42
CA SER A 68 -1.20 -6.51 -17.79
C SER A 68 -2.43 -6.31 -18.67
N ASN A 69 -3.22 -5.28 -18.37
CA ASN A 69 -4.47 -4.97 -19.06
C ASN A 69 -4.64 -3.44 -19.19
N LEU A 70 -5.67 -3.02 -19.93
CA LEU A 70 -6.07 -1.61 -20.07
C LEU A 70 -7.35 -1.32 -19.29
N TRP A 71 -7.66 -2.08 -18.25
CA TRP A 71 -8.79 -1.72 -17.40
C TRP A 71 -8.57 -0.34 -16.80
N TRP A 72 -9.68 0.39 -16.64
CA TRP A 72 -9.72 1.79 -16.21
C TRP A 72 -9.19 2.82 -17.20
N TRP A 73 -8.86 2.40 -18.42
CA TRP A 73 -8.29 3.26 -19.44
C TRP A 73 -9.11 3.16 -20.73
N HIS A 74 -9.69 4.28 -21.16
CA HIS A 74 -10.60 4.33 -22.33
C HIS A 74 -10.15 5.34 -23.38
N PRO A 75 -10.21 5.00 -24.68
CA PRO A 75 -9.91 5.96 -25.73
C PRO A 75 -10.96 7.07 -25.78
N ILE A 76 -10.52 8.30 -26.03
CA ILE A 76 -11.38 9.45 -26.37
C ILE A 76 -11.01 9.92 -27.77
N GLY A 77 -11.96 10.56 -28.47
CA GLY A 77 -11.72 11.24 -29.76
C GLY A 77 -11.35 10.33 -30.95
N GLY A 78 -11.42 9.01 -30.76
CA GLY A 78 -11.08 8.02 -31.78
C GLY A 78 -9.65 7.48 -31.67
N ALA A 79 -8.92 7.82 -30.60
CA ALA A 79 -7.66 7.16 -30.26
C ALA A 79 -7.80 5.64 -30.20
N HIS A 80 -6.72 4.93 -30.48
CA HIS A 80 -6.64 3.49 -30.30
C HIS A 80 -5.60 3.13 -29.25
N LEU A 81 -6.03 2.43 -28.20
CA LEU A 81 -5.18 1.97 -27.11
C LEU A 81 -4.80 0.50 -27.30
N SER A 82 -3.55 0.16 -27.02
CA SER A 82 -3.09 -1.24 -26.97
C SER A 82 -1.92 -1.38 -26.02
N LEU A 83 -1.74 -2.56 -25.41
CA LEU A 83 -0.53 -2.83 -24.64
C LEU A 83 0.65 -3.15 -25.55
N LYS A 84 1.82 -2.66 -25.17
CA LYS A 84 3.09 -2.94 -25.85
C LYS A 84 4.21 -3.20 -24.86
N LYS A 85 4.94 -4.28 -25.14
CA LYS A 85 6.29 -4.54 -24.60
C LYS A 85 7.29 -4.00 -25.60
N LEU A 86 7.85 -2.83 -25.32
CA LEU A 86 8.86 -2.21 -26.17
C LEU A 86 10.20 -2.92 -26.02
N SER A 87 11.10 -2.77 -27.00
CA SER A 87 12.48 -3.24 -26.86
C SER A 87 13.27 -2.42 -25.82
N ASN A 88 12.85 -1.19 -25.56
CA ASN A 88 13.34 -0.33 -24.49
C ASN A 88 12.15 0.03 -23.56
N PRO A 89 11.82 -0.83 -22.57
CA PRO A 89 10.75 -0.54 -21.62
C PRO A 89 11.11 0.65 -20.73
N LEU A 90 10.16 1.10 -19.90
CA LEU A 90 10.46 2.17 -18.91
C LEU A 90 11.54 1.68 -17.93
N SER A 91 11.42 0.42 -17.51
CA SER A 91 12.39 -0.31 -16.72
C SER A 91 12.14 -1.82 -16.87
N ASP A 92 13.01 -2.64 -16.31
CA ASP A 92 12.78 -4.08 -16.20
C ASP A 92 11.56 -4.40 -15.29
N ALA A 93 11.27 -3.53 -14.33
CA ALA A 93 10.12 -3.66 -13.42
C ALA A 93 8.80 -3.30 -14.10
N LEU A 94 8.80 -2.36 -15.04
CA LEU A 94 7.62 -1.90 -15.78
C LEU A 94 7.78 -2.15 -17.30
N PRO A 95 7.75 -3.43 -17.73
CA PRO A 95 8.05 -3.82 -19.11
C PRO A 95 6.91 -3.54 -20.09
N THR A 96 5.69 -3.39 -19.59
CA THR A 96 4.49 -3.17 -20.40
C THR A 96 4.10 -1.69 -20.35
N SER A 97 3.78 -1.13 -21.50
CA SER A 97 3.29 0.24 -21.65
C SER A 97 1.99 0.28 -22.42
N MET A 98 1.22 1.35 -22.25
CA MET A 98 0.07 1.62 -23.09
C MET A 98 0.49 2.41 -24.31
N GLN A 99 0.37 1.81 -25.48
CA GLN A 99 0.54 2.47 -26.75
C GLN A 99 -0.76 3.16 -27.18
N VAL A 100 -0.66 4.45 -27.45
CA VAL A 100 -1.67 5.31 -28.05
C VAL A 100 -1.30 5.53 -29.51
N LYS A 101 -2.24 5.24 -30.41
CA LYS A 101 -2.18 5.66 -31.81
C LYS A 101 -3.25 6.71 -32.05
N ALA A 102 -2.86 7.80 -32.68
CA ALA A 102 -3.75 8.94 -32.94
C ALA A 102 -4.96 8.53 -33.79
N GLY A 103 -6.14 8.97 -33.33
CA GLY A 103 -7.36 9.13 -34.12
C GLY A 103 -7.72 10.61 -34.28
N SER A 104 -8.97 10.96 -34.55
CA SER A 104 -9.45 12.36 -34.67
C SER A 104 -9.46 13.17 -33.36
N GLY A 105 -8.92 12.61 -32.28
CA GLY A 105 -8.85 13.17 -30.94
C GLY A 105 -8.33 12.10 -29.98
N ASP A 106 -7.66 12.55 -28.92
CA ASP A 106 -6.87 11.73 -28.00
C ASP A 106 -7.55 11.59 -26.64
N THR A 107 -7.23 10.53 -25.86
CA THR A 107 -7.14 10.47 -24.38
C THR A 107 -7.35 9.08 -23.80
N ILE A 108 -6.85 8.89 -22.58
CA ILE A 108 -7.11 7.80 -21.66
C ILE A 108 -7.75 8.35 -20.37
N GLY A 109 -8.88 7.79 -19.90
CA GLY A 109 -9.64 8.29 -18.73
C GLY A 109 -9.76 7.32 -17.56
N PHE A 110 -9.39 7.74 -16.33
CA PHE A 110 -9.54 7.01 -15.04
C PHE A 110 -10.90 7.29 -14.36
N TRP A 111 -11.43 6.39 -13.51
CA TRP A 111 -12.78 6.52 -12.91
C TRP A 111 -12.77 6.63 -11.39
N GLY A 112 -13.38 7.70 -10.86
CA GLY A 112 -13.96 7.67 -9.51
C GLY A 112 -13.10 8.26 -8.39
N PHE A 113 -13.10 9.58 -8.22
CA PHE A 113 -12.43 10.25 -7.09
C PHE A 113 -13.04 11.64 -6.82
N PRO A 114 -12.97 12.15 -5.58
CA PRO A 114 -13.43 13.49 -5.27
C PRO A 114 -12.54 14.54 -5.94
N VAL A 115 -13.17 15.59 -6.46
CA VAL A 115 -12.49 16.80 -6.91
C VAL A 115 -12.78 17.91 -5.91
N LYS A 116 -11.72 18.49 -5.34
CA LYS A 116 -11.78 19.45 -4.24
C LYS A 116 -11.05 20.74 -4.62
N ALA A 117 -11.74 21.88 -4.50
CA ALA A 117 -11.20 23.18 -4.91
C ALA A 117 -10.03 23.64 -4.05
N ASP A 118 -9.98 23.22 -2.80
CA ASP A 118 -8.91 23.54 -1.86
C ASP A 118 -7.68 22.62 -2.01
N TRP A 119 -7.73 21.61 -2.89
CA TRP A 119 -6.62 20.69 -3.12
C TRP A 119 -5.78 21.09 -4.33
N GLN A 120 -4.47 21.17 -4.14
CA GLN A 120 -3.51 21.15 -5.24
C GLN A 120 -3.19 19.69 -5.57
N TYR A 121 -3.45 19.30 -6.82
CA TYR A 121 -3.12 17.96 -7.31
C TYR A 121 -1.77 18.00 -8.00
N ASN A 122 -0.96 16.98 -7.74
CA ASN A 122 0.36 16.80 -8.32
C ASN A 122 0.39 15.48 -9.08
N GLY A 123 0.84 15.51 -10.33
CA GLY A 123 0.89 14.31 -11.14
C GLY A 123 2.12 14.26 -12.03
N SER A 124 2.34 13.08 -12.59
CA SER A 124 3.37 12.86 -13.58
C SER A 124 2.96 11.77 -14.56
N PHE A 125 3.67 11.70 -15.69
CA PHE A 125 3.56 10.59 -16.62
C PHE A 125 4.88 10.41 -17.36
N TYR A 126 5.19 9.17 -17.73
CA TYR A 126 6.27 8.88 -18.66
C TYR A 126 5.72 8.72 -20.08
N ILE A 127 6.44 9.26 -21.05
CA ILE A 127 6.13 9.12 -22.48
C ILE A 127 7.36 8.65 -23.26
N ASN A 128 7.15 7.77 -24.24
CA ASN A 128 8.12 7.34 -25.24
C ASN A 128 7.47 7.27 -26.63
N GLY A 129 8.03 8.03 -27.56
CA GLY A 129 7.55 8.21 -28.93
C GLY A 129 7.90 9.62 -29.41
N ARG A 130 7.87 9.88 -30.72
CA ARG A 130 8.16 11.22 -31.23
C ARG A 130 6.92 12.10 -31.09
N PHE A 131 7.01 13.07 -30.18
CA PHE A 131 5.96 14.05 -29.92
C PHE A 131 6.59 15.41 -29.62
N ASP A 132 6.01 16.46 -30.20
CA ASP A 132 6.42 17.84 -30.02
C ASP A 132 5.15 18.69 -29.99
N GLY A 133 4.81 19.19 -28.80
CA GLY A 133 3.58 19.93 -28.54
C GLY A 133 3.09 19.74 -27.11
N ASN A 134 1.85 20.16 -26.87
CA ASN A 134 1.27 20.14 -25.52
C ASN A 134 0.51 18.84 -25.26
N VAL A 135 0.73 18.25 -24.08
CA VAL A 135 -0.20 17.28 -23.48
C VAL A 135 -1.04 18.04 -22.45
N ASP A 136 -2.33 18.15 -22.72
CA ASP A 136 -3.29 18.77 -21.81
C ASP A 136 -3.83 17.70 -20.85
N VAL A 137 -3.67 17.93 -19.56
CA VAL A 137 -4.14 17.05 -18.49
C VAL A 137 -5.31 17.73 -17.78
N SER A 138 -6.44 17.05 -17.57
CA SER A 138 -7.63 17.66 -16.99
C SER A 138 -8.45 16.73 -16.09
N LEU A 139 -9.11 17.33 -15.10
CA LEU A 139 -10.14 16.70 -14.28
C LEU A 139 -11.52 17.06 -14.84
N VAL A 140 -12.29 16.06 -15.23
CA VAL A 140 -13.55 16.25 -15.94
C VAL A 140 -14.67 15.44 -15.31
N SER A 141 -15.85 16.03 -15.17
CA SER A 141 -17.06 15.28 -14.82
C SER A 141 -17.38 14.26 -15.90
N ASN A 142 -17.61 13.02 -15.48
CA ASN A 142 -18.04 11.98 -16.40
C ASN A 142 -19.56 12.01 -16.67
N THR A 143 -20.33 12.78 -15.89
CA THR A 143 -21.78 12.95 -16.09
C THR A 143 -22.11 14.14 -16.97
N THR A 144 -21.44 15.28 -16.77
CA THR A 144 -21.73 16.53 -17.50
C THR A 144 -20.70 16.87 -18.58
N GLY A 145 -19.47 16.37 -18.45
CA GLY A 145 -18.35 16.77 -19.30
C GLY A 145 -17.67 18.08 -18.87
N ASP A 146 -18.10 18.69 -17.76
CA ASP A 146 -17.51 19.91 -17.23
C ASP A 146 -16.08 19.67 -16.76
N THR A 147 -15.18 20.61 -17.08
CA THR A 147 -13.78 20.56 -16.64
C THR A 147 -13.60 21.36 -15.35
N TYR A 148 -13.13 20.71 -14.30
CA TYR A 148 -12.89 21.34 -12.99
C TYR A 148 -11.51 21.99 -12.88
N ALA A 149 -10.51 21.36 -13.50
CA ALA A 149 -9.12 21.77 -13.50
C ALA A 149 -8.40 21.27 -14.75
N SER A 150 -7.39 21.99 -15.21
CA SER A 150 -6.49 21.52 -16.26
C SER A 150 -5.08 22.09 -16.12
N ALA A 151 -4.11 21.39 -16.68
CA ALA A 151 -2.75 21.84 -16.91
C ALA A 151 -2.35 21.51 -18.35
N SER A 152 -1.54 22.38 -18.97
CA SER A 152 -0.97 22.15 -20.29
C SER A 152 0.53 21.94 -20.15
N VAL A 153 1.02 20.77 -20.55
CA VAL A 153 2.42 20.36 -20.37
C VAL A 153 3.12 20.41 -21.72
N ASP A 154 4.14 21.26 -21.83
CA ASP A 154 5.00 21.30 -23.01
C ASP A 154 5.90 20.05 -23.06
N VAL A 155 5.68 19.19 -24.06
CA VAL A 155 6.34 17.89 -24.20
C VAL A 155 7.18 17.86 -25.46
N ALA A 156 8.47 17.63 -25.28
CA ALA A 156 9.46 17.45 -26.35
C ALA A 156 10.09 16.04 -26.26
N SER A 157 9.36 15.03 -26.73
CA SER A 157 9.78 13.62 -26.67
C SER A 157 10.47 13.16 -27.96
N LYS A 158 11.67 12.60 -27.83
CA LYS A 158 12.57 12.28 -28.98
C LYS A 158 12.43 10.87 -29.54
N GLY A 159 11.56 10.03 -28.96
CA GLY A 159 11.10 8.75 -29.51
C GLY A 159 12.00 7.52 -29.31
N ASN A 160 13.18 7.67 -28.70
CA ASN A 160 14.07 6.56 -28.34
C ASN A 160 14.37 6.47 -26.84
N ALA A 161 13.80 7.38 -26.05
CA ALA A 161 13.99 7.45 -24.61
C ALA A 161 12.65 7.75 -23.94
N TRP A 162 12.47 7.19 -22.76
CA TRP A 162 11.39 7.59 -21.86
C TRP A 162 11.74 8.93 -21.23
N THR A 163 10.77 9.82 -21.11
CA THR A 163 10.92 11.10 -20.42
C THR A 163 9.72 11.28 -19.49
N GLN A 164 9.99 11.62 -18.24
CA GLN A 164 8.96 11.95 -17.27
C GLN A 164 8.60 13.43 -17.38
N TYR A 165 7.30 13.71 -17.37
CA TYR A 165 6.78 15.06 -17.28
C TYR A 165 5.91 15.18 -16.05
N HIS A 166 5.92 16.37 -15.44
CA HIS A 166 5.18 16.68 -14.23
C HIS A 166 4.15 17.75 -14.54
N TYR A 167 3.03 17.71 -13.82
CA TYR A 167 1.97 18.69 -13.92
C TYR A 167 1.32 18.91 -12.56
N THR A 168 0.78 20.12 -12.39
CA THR A 168 0.03 20.49 -11.19
C THR A 168 -1.19 21.29 -11.61
N PHE A 169 -2.31 21.10 -10.95
CA PHE A 169 -3.47 21.97 -11.11
C PHE A 169 -4.29 22.02 -9.82
N GLN A 170 -5.07 23.08 -9.68
CA GLN A 170 -6.02 23.26 -8.59
C GLN A 170 -7.42 23.45 -9.20
N PRO A 171 -8.44 22.69 -8.76
CA PRO A 171 -9.80 22.88 -9.23
C PRO A 171 -10.36 24.24 -8.81
N THR A 172 -11.24 24.77 -9.65
CA THR A 172 -11.93 26.05 -9.38
C THR A 172 -13.20 25.88 -8.53
N SER A 173 -13.69 24.65 -8.42
CA SER A 173 -14.87 24.28 -7.65
C SER A 173 -14.81 22.80 -7.24
N ASP A 174 -15.51 22.47 -6.16
CA ASP A 174 -15.76 21.08 -5.76
C ASP A 174 -16.66 20.40 -6.80
N ALA A 175 -16.30 19.17 -7.18
CA ALA A 175 -17.26 18.32 -7.90
C ALA A 175 -18.41 17.93 -6.94
N PRO A 176 -19.66 17.86 -7.44
CA PRO A 176 -20.81 17.49 -6.62
C PRO A 176 -20.81 16.00 -6.22
N ASP A 177 -20.06 15.17 -6.93
CA ASP A 177 -19.89 13.74 -6.67
C ASP A 177 -18.50 13.26 -7.12
N SER A 178 -18.22 11.97 -6.93
CA SER A 178 -16.95 11.35 -7.28
C SER A 178 -16.90 10.81 -8.72
N ASN A 179 -17.92 11.03 -9.56
CA ASN A 179 -17.99 10.52 -10.92
C ASN A 179 -17.18 11.41 -11.88
N ASN A 180 -15.88 11.47 -11.62
CA ASN A 180 -14.91 12.31 -12.32
C ASN A 180 -13.83 11.44 -12.98
N THR A 181 -13.18 12.00 -13.99
CA THR A 181 -12.13 11.34 -14.75
C THR A 181 -10.93 12.24 -14.99
N LEU A 182 -9.73 11.65 -14.93
CA LEU A 182 -8.46 12.27 -15.33
C LEU A 182 -8.24 12.03 -16.82
N ARG A 183 -8.03 13.08 -17.60
CA ARG A 183 -7.86 13.03 -19.06
C ARG A 183 -6.49 13.56 -19.48
N PHE A 184 -5.82 12.86 -20.38
CA PHE A 184 -4.61 13.27 -21.11
C PHE A 184 -4.90 13.44 -22.61
N THR A 185 -5.18 14.68 -23.06
CA THR A 185 -5.39 15.02 -24.48
C THR A 185 -4.12 15.57 -25.12
N MET A 186 -3.95 15.37 -26.41
CA MET A 186 -2.90 16.02 -27.20
C MET A 186 -3.45 16.36 -28.60
N PRO A 187 -2.78 17.22 -29.39
CA PRO A 187 -3.17 17.45 -30.77
C PRO A 187 -2.58 16.35 -31.67
N ALA A 188 -3.42 15.75 -32.51
CA ALA A 188 -2.99 14.73 -33.48
C ALA A 188 -1.86 15.22 -34.42
N SER A 189 -1.77 16.53 -34.67
CA SER A 189 -0.69 17.13 -35.49
C SER A 189 0.71 17.03 -34.85
N GLY A 190 0.80 16.93 -33.52
CA GLY A 190 2.06 16.76 -32.80
C GLY A 190 2.56 15.31 -32.79
N VAL A 191 1.69 14.36 -33.13
CA VAL A 191 1.96 12.92 -33.02
C VAL A 191 2.64 12.40 -34.28
N LYS A 192 3.92 12.05 -34.18
CA LYS A 192 4.74 11.54 -35.32
C LYS A 192 4.98 10.03 -35.21
N GLY A 193 3.89 9.27 -35.06
CA GLY A 193 3.89 7.82 -34.86
C GLY A 193 3.26 7.40 -33.52
N PRO A 194 3.29 6.11 -33.16
CA PRO A 194 2.72 5.65 -31.89
C PRO A 194 3.46 6.28 -30.70
N LEU A 195 2.70 6.68 -29.69
CA LEU A 195 3.21 7.14 -28.40
C LEU A 195 2.94 6.07 -27.35
N ASN A 196 3.86 5.86 -26.42
CA ASN A 196 3.70 4.90 -25.35
C ASN A 196 3.76 5.64 -24.03
N PHE A 197 2.83 5.35 -23.14
CA PHE A 197 2.73 5.94 -21.82
C PHE A 197 2.93 4.88 -20.76
N ASN A 198 3.51 5.29 -19.64
CA ASN A 198 3.68 4.45 -18.46
C ASN A 198 3.70 5.34 -17.20
N LEU A 199 3.45 4.72 -16.04
CA LEU A 199 3.45 5.33 -14.72
C LEU A 199 2.76 6.71 -14.72
N LEU A 200 1.47 6.70 -15.09
CA LEU A 200 0.62 7.89 -15.09
C LEU A 200 0.02 8.07 -13.69
N SER A 201 0.35 9.15 -13.01
CA SER A 201 0.06 9.33 -11.59
C SER A 201 -0.66 10.65 -11.33
N LEU A 202 -1.53 10.65 -10.31
CA LEU A 202 -2.18 11.82 -9.75
C LEU A 202 -2.35 11.65 -8.23
N PHE A 203 -1.72 12.53 -7.47
CA PHE A 203 -1.86 12.61 -6.02
C PHE A 203 -2.61 13.88 -5.61
N PRO A 204 -3.57 13.78 -4.67
CA PRO A 204 -4.05 14.92 -3.90
C PRO A 204 -3.01 15.28 -2.82
N PRO A 205 -3.27 16.29 -1.97
CA PRO A 205 -2.50 16.47 -0.74
C PRO A 205 -2.48 15.19 0.11
N THR A 206 -1.33 14.90 0.71
CA THR A 206 -1.08 13.70 1.51
C THR A 206 -0.91 14.07 2.99
N TYR A 207 -1.15 13.10 3.87
CA TYR A 207 -0.95 13.28 5.31
C TYR A 207 0.50 13.66 5.60
N ASN A 208 0.70 14.71 6.41
CA ASN A 208 2.00 15.31 6.71
C ASN A 208 2.85 15.68 5.47
N ASP A 209 2.20 16.02 4.34
CA ASP A 209 2.84 16.39 3.07
C ASP A 209 3.87 15.37 2.57
N ARG A 210 3.70 14.09 2.92
CA ARG A 210 4.62 13.01 2.54
C ARG A 210 4.54 12.77 1.02
N PRO A 211 5.64 12.88 0.26
CA PRO A 211 5.68 12.42 -1.12
C PRO A 211 5.34 10.92 -1.18
N ASN A 212 4.60 10.49 -2.20
CA ASN A 212 4.14 9.09 -2.31
C ASN A 212 3.33 8.63 -1.07
N GLY A 213 2.69 9.56 -0.37
CA GLY A 213 2.14 9.35 0.95
C GLY A 213 0.70 8.85 1.01
N ASN A 214 0.15 8.91 2.21
CA ASN A 214 -1.18 8.41 2.53
C ASN A 214 -2.25 9.48 2.47
N ARG A 215 -3.50 9.07 2.26
CA ARG A 215 -4.67 9.95 2.27
C ARG A 215 -4.91 10.54 3.65
N ILE A 216 -5.18 11.84 3.66
CA ILE A 216 -5.37 12.62 4.89
C ILE A 216 -6.56 12.09 5.70
N ASP A 217 -7.72 11.92 5.07
CA ASP A 217 -8.97 11.55 5.74
C ASP A 217 -8.89 10.20 6.48
N LEU A 218 -8.31 9.19 5.84
CA LEU A 218 -8.10 7.88 6.46
C LEU A 218 -7.04 7.91 7.56
N MET A 219 -5.94 8.64 7.33
CA MET A 219 -4.89 8.81 8.35
C MET A 219 -5.40 9.54 9.59
N GLU A 220 -6.21 10.59 9.43
CA GLU A 220 -6.84 11.30 10.54
C GLU A 220 -7.84 10.42 11.31
N ALA A 221 -8.66 9.65 10.60
CA ALA A 221 -9.58 8.70 11.23
C ALA A 221 -8.80 7.66 12.06
N MET A 222 -7.70 7.14 11.52
CA MET A 222 -6.85 6.18 12.22
C MET A 222 -6.09 6.80 13.40
N ALA A 223 -5.59 8.03 13.25
CA ALA A 223 -5.00 8.80 14.34
C ALA A 223 -6.00 9.00 15.50
N GLY A 224 -7.28 9.23 15.17
CA GLY A 224 -8.38 9.37 16.13
C GLY A 224 -8.60 8.13 17.01
N MET A 225 -8.23 6.93 16.52
CA MET A 225 -8.28 5.69 17.31
C MET A 225 -7.17 5.61 18.36
N LYS A 226 -6.16 6.48 18.28
CA LYS A 226 -4.96 6.50 19.13
C LYS A 226 -4.26 5.13 19.21
N PRO A 227 -3.95 4.51 18.06
CA PRO A 227 -3.28 3.22 18.03
C PRO A 227 -1.85 3.33 18.58
N SER A 228 -1.38 2.25 19.17
CA SER A 228 -0.02 2.13 19.74
C SER A 228 0.85 1.10 19.01
N LEU A 229 0.23 0.15 18.30
CA LEU A 229 0.89 -0.89 17.50
C LEU A 229 0.44 -0.82 16.05
N PHE A 230 1.32 -1.22 15.14
CA PHE A 230 1.01 -1.35 13.72
C PHE A 230 1.59 -2.65 13.14
N ARG A 231 0.74 -3.65 12.91
CA ARG A 231 1.13 -4.93 12.29
C ARG A 231 1.07 -4.82 10.77
N LEU A 232 2.19 -5.12 10.10
CA LEU A 232 2.42 -4.92 8.66
C LEU A 232 3.52 -5.86 8.11
N PRO A 233 3.63 -6.07 6.79
CA PRO A 233 2.65 -5.72 5.74
C PRO A 233 1.46 -6.69 5.76
N GLY A 234 1.57 -7.74 6.58
CA GLY A 234 0.47 -8.37 7.26
C GLY A 234 -0.42 -9.26 6.42
N GLY A 235 -0.96 -10.22 7.17
CA GLY A 235 -1.98 -11.15 6.75
C GLY A 235 -1.58 -12.00 5.56
N ASN A 236 -2.61 -12.44 4.85
CA ASN A 236 -2.46 -13.31 3.69
C ASN A 236 -1.64 -12.64 2.59
N ASN A 237 -1.70 -11.31 2.48
CA ASN A 237 -0.97 -10.56 1.46
C ASN A 237 0.56 -10.63 1.62
N LEU A 238 1.08 -10.97 2.81
CA LEU A 238 2.50 -11.31 2.99
C LEU A 238 2.86 -12.64 2.30
N GLU A 239 2.05 -13.68 2.54
CA GLU A 239 2.34 -15.07 2.17
C GLU A 239 2.29 -15.30 0.66
N GLY A 240 1.28 -14.71 0.02
CA GLY A 240 0.99 -14.94 -1.39
C GLY A 240 0.29 -16.24 -1.71
N ASN A 241 -0.45 -16.23 -2.81
CA ASN A 241 -1.31 -17.35 -3.20
C ASN A 241 -0.50 -18.60 -3.57
N GLN A 242 0.60 -18.43 -4.30
CA GLN A 242 1.41 -19.53 -4.83
C GLN A 242 2.83 -19.08 -5.17
N PRO A 243 3.81 -19.99 -5.18
CA PRO A 243 5.14 -19.69 -5.68
C PRO A 243 5.10 -19.18 -7.13
N PRO A 244 6.03 -18.29 -7.52
CA PRO A 244 7.08 -17.70 -6.68
C PRO A 244 6.64 -16.41 -5.96
N TYR A 245 5.33 -16.14 -5.84
CA TYR A 245 4.81 -14.84 -5.40
C TYR A 245 4.61 -14.79 -3.89
N TYR A 246 5.48 -14.05 -3.20
CA TYR A 246 5.33 -13.58 -1.82
C TYR A 246 5.60 -12.07 -1.78
N TRP A 247 5.20 -11.38 -0.71
CA TRP A 247 5.53 -9.96 -0.58
C TRP A 247 7.03 -9.79 -0.32
N ASP A 248 7.72 -9.22 -1.29
CA ASP A 248 9.17 -9.05 -1.31
C ASP A 248 9.49 -7.57 -1.06
N TRP A 249 9.89 -7.26 0.17
CA TRP A 249 10.11 -5.88 0.63
C TRP A 249 11.09 -5.12 -0.27
N LYS A 250 12.10 -5.78 -0.84
CA LYS A 250 13.13 -5.16 -1.70
C LYS A 250 12.50 -4.59 -2.98
N LYS A 251 11.44 -5.22 -3.50
CA LYS A 251 10.69 -4.76 -4.68
C LYS A 251 9.79 -3.56 -4.41
N THR A 252 9.61 -3.21 -3.13
CA THR A 252 8.80 -2.06 -2.71
C THR A 252 9.62 -0.80 -2.46
N LEU A 253 10.95 -0.85 -2.66
CA LEU A 253 11.85 0.25 -2.34
C LEU A 253 12.15 1.15 -3.53
N GLY A 254 12.48 2.41 -3.23
CA GLY A 254 13.04 3.35 -4.19
C GLY A 254 12.03 3.85 -5.22
N PRO A 255 12.52 4.33 -6.38
CA PRO A 255 11.67 4.95 -7.39
C PRO A 255 10.57 4.02 -7.91
N LEU A 256 9.37 4.56 -8.13
CA LEU A 256 8.19 3.80 -8.55
C LEU A 256 8.39 3.07 -9.88
N GLU A 257 9.21 3.62 -10.78
CA GLU A 257 9.55 2.96 -12.03
C GLU A 257 10.32 1.66 -11.85
N ASN A 258 10.90 1.40 -10.67
CA ASN A 258 11.61 0.17 -10.35
C ASN A 258 10.79 -0.81 -9.50
N ARG A 259 9.51 -0.51 -9.23
CA ARG A 259 8.61 -1.36 -8.45
C ARG A 259 7.73 -2.21 -9.38
N PRO A 260 7.96 -3.53 -9.50
CA PRO A 260 7.22 -4.37 -10.45
C PRO A 260 5.78 -4.63 -10.00
N GLY A 261 5.48 -4.38 -8.72
CA GLY A 261 4.21 -4.74 -8.09
C GLY A 261 4.14 -6.23 -7.76
N TYR A 262 3.01 -6.60 -7.18
CA TYR A 262 2.79 -7.90 -6.59
C TYR A 262 1.35 -8.35 -6.87
N PRO A 263 1.08 -9.63 -7.24
CA PRO A 263 -0.27 -10.07 -7.52
C PRO A 263 -1.24 -9.97 -6.34
N GLY A 264 -0.77 -9.81 -5.11
CA GLY A 264 -1.64 -9.83 -3.93
C GLY A 264 -2.31 -11.18 -3.70
N THR A 265 -3.17 -11.24 -2.69
CA THR A 265 -3.98 -12.44 -2.39
C THR A 265 -5.48 -12.22 -2.46
N TRP A 266 -5.92 -10.97 -2.62
CA TRP A 266 -7.32 -10.56 -2.55
C TRP A 266 -7.96 -10.26 -3.91
N GLY A 267 -7.44 -10.86 -4.98
CA GLY A 267 -8.06 -10.81 -6.31
C GLY A 267 -7.71 -9.58 -7.14
N TYR A 268 -6.70 -8.80 -6.74
CA TYR A 268 -6.21 -7.65 -7.50
C TYR A 268 -4.70 -7.46 -7.34
N GLN A 269 -4.09 -6.85 -8.36
CA GLN A 269 -2.69 -6.47 -8.39
C GLN A 269 -2.40 -5.33 -7.41
N ASN A 270 -1.39 -5.50 -6.55
CA ASN A 270 -0.79 -4.41 -5.79
C ASN A 270 0.30 -3.72 -6.62
N THR A 271 0.36 -2.39 -6.54
CA THR A 271 1.37 -1.57 -7.22
C THR A 271 2.71 -1.57 -6.49
N ASP A 272 2.70 -1.95 -5.21
CA ASP A 272 3.79 -1.73 -4.24
C ASP A 272 4.22 -0.26 -4.14
N GLY A 273 3.33 0.68 -4.51
CA GLY A 273 3.49 2.10 -4.24
C GLY A 273 3.47 2.43 -2.75
N LEU A 274 2.64 1.69 -2.00
CA LEU A 274 2.68 1.63 -0.54
C LEU A 274 3.64 0.50 -0.11
N GLY A 275 4.92 0.83 0.00
CA GLY A 275 6.00 -0.11 0.31
C GLY A 275 6.47 -0.04 1.76
N LEU A 276 7.56 -0.76 2.06
CA LEU A 276 8.13 -0.85 3.41
C LEU A 276 8.42 0.53 4.02
N VAL A 277 9.03 1.42 3.24
CA VAL A 277 9.34 2.79 3.68
C VAL A 277 8.07 3.57 3.99
N GLU A 278 7.08 3.50 3.10
CA GLU A 278 5.81 4.22 3.31
C GLU A 278 5.05 3.69 4.55
N TYR A 279 5.13 2.38 4.84
CA TYR A 279 4.61 1.82 6.11
C TYR A 279 5.34 2.35 7.34
N MET A 280 6.67 2.49 7.29
CA MET A 280 7.44 3.04 8.42
C MET A 280 7.14 4.52 8.64
N LEU A 281 6.96 5.29 7.57
CA LEU A 281 6.55 6.69 7.66
C LEU A 281 5.15 6.83 8.24
N TRP A 282 4.22 5.93 7.87
CA TRP A 282 2.91 5.87 8.49
C TRP A 282 3.03 5.57 10.00
N ALA A 283 3.79 4.54 10.39
CA ALA A 283 4.00 4.23 11.81
C ALA A 283 4.53 5.45 12.58
N GLN A 284 5.52 6.15 12.02
CA GLN A 284 6.10 7.37 12.58
C GLN A 284 5.06 8.51 12.70
N ASP A 285 4.29 8.75 11.64
CA ASP A 285 3.30 9.82 11.57
C ASP A 285 2.17 9.66 12.59
N LEU A 286 1.84 8.43 12.99
CA LEU A 286 0.84 8.13 14.02
C LEU A 286 1.44 7.74 15.39
N GLY A 287 2.77 7.75 15.53
CA GLY A 287 3.44 7.37 16.77
C GLY A 287 3.22 5.91 17.17
N MET A 288 3.05 5.01 16.19
CA MET A 288 2.83 3.58 16.40
C MET A 288 4.15 2.81 16.41
N GLU A 289 4.23 1.76 17.22
CA GLU A 289 5.31 0.79 17.15
C GLU A 289 5.00 -0.28 16.09
N PRO A 290 5.88 -0.51 15.10
CA PRO A 290 5.70 -1.58 14.13
C PRO A 290 5.80 -2.98 14.76
N ILE A 291 4.91 -3.87 14.34
CA ILE A 291 5.11 -5.32 14.36
C ILE A 291 5.41 -5.70 12.91
N LEU A 292 6.67 -6.02 12.65
CA LEU A 292 7.13 -6.38 11.30
C LEU A 292 6.91 -7.87 11.07
N ASP A 293 6.01 -8.20 10.16
CA ASP A 293 5.80 -9.56 9.69
C ASP A 293 6.82 -9.88 8.59
N VAL A 294 7.60 -10.96 8.77
CA VAL A 294 8.58 -11.44 7.78
C VAL A 294 8.08 -12.72 7.12
N TRP A 295 8.27 -12.84 5.80
CA TRP A 295 7.82 -14.02 5.06
C TRP A 295 8.61 -15.27 5.47
N ALA A 296 7.91 -16.33 5.87
CA ALA A 296 8.54 -17.48 6.55
C ALA A 296 8.51 -18.79 5.73
N GLY A 297 8.38 -18.73 4.40
CA GLY A 297 8.48 -19.93 3.57
C GLY A 297 7.17 -20.67 3.29
N LEU A 298 6.00 -20.05 3.51
CA LEU A 298 4.68 -20.64 3.29
C LEU A 298 3.88 -19.79 2.30
N TYR A 299 3.21 -20.47 1.36
CA TYR A 299 2.23 -19.88 0.45
C TYR A 299 0.83 -20.39 0.80
N LEU A 300 -0.21 -19.63 0.47
CA LEU A 300 -1.60 -19.96 0.83
C LEU A 300 -2.13 -21.23 0.16
N ASN A 301 -1.58 -21.63 -1.01
CA ASN A 301 -1.91 -22.92 -1.62
C ASN A 301 -1.32 -24.15 -0.89
N GLY A 302 -0.57 -23.92 0.19
CA GLY A 302 0.07 -24.93 1.03
C GLY A 302 1.44 -25.39 0.57
N THR A 303 1.95 -24.82 -0.53
CA THR A 303 3.35 -24.98 -0.89
C THR A 303 4.23 -24.33 0.17
N HIS A 304 5.32 -24.98 0.52
CA HIS A 304 6.29 -24.46 1.46
C HIS A 304 7.71 -24.73 0.97
N VAL A 305 8.62 -23.83 1.29
CA VAL A 305 10.03 -23.93 0.92
C VAL A 305 10.68 -25.06 1.72
N ALA A 306 11.41 -25.95 1.03
CA ALA A 306 12.13 -27.03 1.68
C ALA A 306 13.23 -26.50 2.63
N LYS A 307 13.54 -27.24 3.69
CA LYS A 307 14.55 -26.84 4.69
C LYS A 307 15.90 -26.45 4.07
N SER A 308 16.36 -27.18 3.05
CA SER A 308 17.63 -26.90 2.36
C SER A 308 17.65 -25.58 1.61
N ASP A 309 16.47 -25.06 1.25
CA ASP A 309 16.30 -23.92 0.35
C ASP A 309 15.75 -22.70 1.09
N LEU A 310 15.54 -22.81 2.42
CA LEU A 310 14.95 -21.74 3.24
C LEU A 310 15.96 -20.65 3.62
N GLN A 311 17.26 -20.97 3.66
CA GLN A 311 18.29 -20.05 4.16
C GLN A 311 18.29 -18.68 3.47
N PRO A 312 18.14 -18.56 2.13
CA PRO A 312 18.08 -17.25 1.49
C PRO A 312 16.95 -16.35 2.02
N TYR A 313 15.81 -16.91 2.44
CA TYR A 313 14.69 -16.14 3.00
C TYR A 313 14.91 -15.77 4.47
N VAL A 314 15.68 -16.58 5.21
CA VAL A 314 16.15 -16.22 6.55
C VAL A 314 17.11 -15.04 6.46
N ASP A 315 18.04 -15.08 5.51
CA ASP A 315 18.99 -13.99 5.26
C ASP A 315 18.23 -12.73 4.78
N ASP A 316 17.20 -12.89 3.95
CA ASP A 316 16.35 -11.80 3.49
C ASP A 316 15.61 -11.06 4.63
N ALA A 317 15.12 -11.79 5.64
CA ALA A 317 14.53 -11.18 6.84
C ALA A 317 15.58 -10.45 7.70
N LEU A 318 16.82 -10.94 7.75
CA LEU A 318 17.91 -10.23 8.44
C LEU A 318 18.35 -8.98 7.69
N ASP A 319 18.32 -9.02 6.36
CA ASP A 319 18.53 -7.88 5.47
C ASP A 319 17.45 -6.82 5.67
N GLU A 320 16.17 -7.23 5.76
CA GLU A 320 15.03 -6.34 6.02
C GLU A 320 15.19 -5.63 7.37
N LEU A 321 15.54 -6.38 8.41
CA LEU A 321 15.82 -5.80 9.73
C LEU A 321 17.05 -4.90 9.72
N GLU A 322 18.10 -5.21 8.95
CA GLU A 322 19.27 -4.35 8.83
C GLU A 322 18.95 -3.07 8.04
N PHE A 323 18.08 -3.15 7.03
CA PHE A 323 17.58 -1.98 6.32
C PHE A 323 16.85 -1.05 7.26
N LEU A 324 15.96 -1.58 8.12
CA LEU A 324 15.18 -0.76 9.03
C LEU A 324 16.00 -0.23 10.20
N THR A 325 16.81 -1.08 10.84
CA THR A 325 17.41 -0.78 12.15
C THR A 325 18.92 -0.50 12.10
N GLY A 326 19.59 -0.85 11.00
CA GLY A 326 21.05 -0.81 10.88
C GLY A 326 21.62 0.60 10.81
N ASP A 327 22.86 0.75 11.25
CA ASP A 327 23.64 1.97 11.05
C ASP A 327 23.93 2.20 9.56
N VAL A 328 24.10 3.45 9.14
CA VAL A 328 24.39 3.80 7.75
C VAL A 328 25.68 3.19 7.19
N SER A 329 26.56 2.65 8.04
CA SER A 329 27.75 1.91 7.62
C SER A 329 27.51 0.44 7.26
N THR A 330 26.34 -0.12 7.58
CA THR A 330 25.98 -1.49 7.17
C THR A 330 25.49 -1.52 5.71
N PRO A 331 25.56 -2.66 5.01
CA PRO A 331 25.08 -2.76 3.63
C PRO A 331 23.65 -2.23 3.45
N TRP A 332 22.72 -2.69 4.28
CA TRP A 332 21.32 -2.28 4.15
C TRP A 332 20.98 -0.96 4.84
N GLY A 333 21.71 -0.56 5.88
CA GLY A 333 21.59 0.78 6.45
C GLY A 333 22.09 1.88 5.50
N SER A 334 23.18 1.63 4.76
CA SER A 334 23.64 2.51 3.67
C SER A 334 22.58 2.60 2.58
N ARG A 335 21.96 1.47 2.21
CA ARG A 335 20.89 1.47 1.21
C ARG A 335 19.68 2.28 1.67
N ARG A 336 19.29 2.20 2.94
CA ARG A 336 18.24 3.03 3.54
C ARG A 336 18.60 4.52 3.43
N ALA A 337 19.83 4.88 3.77
CA ALA A 337 20.33 6.26 3.69
C ALA A 337 20.35 6.81 2.25
N GLU A 338 20.77 6.01 1.27
CA GLU A 338 20.73 6.37 -0.17
C GLU A 338 19.33 6.70 -0.65
N LEU A 339 18.31 6.05 -0.08
CA LEU A 339 16.90 6.33 -0.38
C LEU A 339 16.36 7.58 0.33
N GLY A 340 17.19 8.27 1.11
CA GLY A 340 16.84 9.51 1.80
C GLY A 340 16.47 9.34 3.28
N TYR A 341 16.66 8.15 3.86
CA TYR A 341 16.25 7.83 5.23
C TYR A 341 17.47 7.40 6.07
N PRO A 342 18.35 8.32 6.48
CA PRO A 342 19.57 7.97 7.21
C PRO A 342 19.29 7.43 8.61
N ASP A 343 18.23 7.90 9.27
CA ASP A 343 17.88 7.47 10.62
C ASP A 343 17.20 6.09 10.62
N PRO A 344 17.58 5.19 11.53
CA PRO A 344 16.95 3.87 11.64
C PRO A 344 15.54 3.97 12.23
N TRP A 345 14.65 3.11 11.75
CA TRP A 345 13.36 2.84 12.39
C TRP A 345 13.54 1.77 13.46
N PRO A 346 13.18 2.04 14.72
CA PRO A 346 13.26 1.03 15.77
C PRO A 346 12.22 -0.06 15.50
N ILE A 347 12.66 -1.32 15.55
CA ILE A 347 11.77 -2.49 15.47
C ILE A 347 11.95 -3.31 16.74
N ARG A 348 10.93 -3.35 17.59
CA ARG A 348 10.93 -4.17 18.82
C ARG A 348 10.20 -5.50 18.66
N PHE A 349 9.32 -5.61 17.67
CA PHE A 349 8.48 -6.79 17.45
C PHE A 349 8.64 -7.29 16.02
N VAL A 350 8.98 -8.57 15.91
CA VAL A 350 8.98 -9.29 14.63
C VAL A 350 8.07 -10.48 14.73
N GLU A 351 7.23 -10.63 13.73
CA GLU A 351 6.34 -11.75 13.56
C GLU A 351 6.87 -12.64 12.44
N ILE A 352 7.07 -13.94 12.73
CA ILE A 352 7.62 -14.88 11.74
C ILE A 352 6.46 -15.59 11.06
N GLY A 353 6.17 -15.20 9.82
CA GLY A 353 5.10 -15.73 8.98
C GLY A 353 3.72 -15.18 9.32
N ASN A 354 2.70 -15.70 8.66
CA ASN A 354 1.29 -15.43 8.94
C ASN A 354 0.53 -16.76 8.99
N GLU A 355 -0.37 -16.90 9.97
CA GLU A 355 -1.28 -18.04 10.12
C GLU A 355 -0.68 -19.44 9.84
N ASP A 356 0.61 -19.69 10.14
CA ASP A 356 1.34 -20.89 9.72
C ASP A 356 0.74 -22.23 10.18
N SER A 357 -0.16 -22.22 11.17
CA SER A 357 -0.94 -23.41 11.54
C SER A 357 -1.99 -23.82 10.50
N LEU A 358 -2.37 -22.91 9.59
CA LEU A 358 -3.26 -23.11 8.47
C LEU A 358 -2.47 -23.50 7.21
N SER A 359 -3.16 -23.63 6.07
CA SER A 359 -2.57 -23.87 4.75
C SER A 359 -1.51 -25.00 4.73
N MET A 360 -1.72 -26.06 5.53
CA MET A 360 -0.78 -27.20 5.67
C MET A 360 0.64 -26.82 6.17
N GLY A 361 0.88 -25.59 6.61
CA GLY A 361 2.20 -25.10 7.00
C GLY A 361 2.68 -25.54 8.40
N GLY A 362 1.77 -26.02 9.25
CA GLY A 362 2.04 -26.19 10.68
C GLY A 362 3.10 -27.25 10.98
N HIS A 363 3.25 -28.28 10.15
CA HIS A 363 4.30 -29.29 10.32
C HIS A 363 5.69 -28.70 10.06
N THR A 364 5.88 -28.02 8.93
CA THR A 364 7.17 -27.45 8.55
C THR A 364 7.56 -26.23 9.39
N TYR A 365 6.58 -25.46 9.85
CA TYR A 365 6.80 -24.36 10.81
C TYR A 365 7.52 -24.86 12.06
N ARG A 366 7.00 -25.94 12.66
CA ARG A 366 7.56 -26.55 13.88
C ARG A 366 8.85 -27.32 13.64
N GLN A 367 9.01 -27.92 12.47
CA GLN A 367 10.14 -28.79 12.22
C GLN A 367 11.41 -28.01 11.89
N TYR A 368 11.29 -26.86 11.22
CA TYR A 368 12.46 -26.06 10.86
C TYR A 368 12.21 -24.59 10.56
N ARG A 369 11.06 -24.18 10.00
CA ARG A 369 10.92 -22.79 9.52
C ARG A 369 11.01 -21.78 10.67
N PHE A 370 10.22 -21.95 11.73
CA PHE A 370 10.27 -21.04 12.88
C PHE A 370 11.65 -21.03 13.53
N ASP A 371 12.23 -22.19 13.85
CA ASP A 371 13.53 -22.29 14.53
C ASP A 371 14.65 -21.61 13.73
N MET A 372 14.68 -21.78 12.40
CA MET A 372 15.70 -21.17 11.55
C MET A 372 15.64 -19.64 11.60
N PHE A 373 14.44 -19.05 11.44
CA PHE A 373 14.26 -17.60 11.54
C PHE A 373 14.49 -17.10 12.98
N TYR A 374 13.92 -17.78 13.98
CA TYR A 374 14.03 -17.41 15.38
C TYR A 374 15.49 -17.32 15.82
N HIS A 375 16.28 -18.37 15.56
CA HIS A 375 17.68 -18.40 15.98
C HIS A 375 18.54 -17.40 15.22
N ALA A 376 18.31 -17.22 13.92
CA ALA A 376 19.03 -16.23 13.13
C ALA A 376 18.74 -14.79 13.62
N ILE A 377 17.48 -14.45 13.83
CA ILE A 377 17.06 -13.13 14.33
C ILE A 377 17.59 -12.92 15.74
N LYS A 378 17.42 -13.89 16.66
CA LYS A 378 17.92 -13.75 18.04
C LYS A 378 19.43 -13.63 18.15
N ALA A 379 20.18 -14.27 17.25
CA ALA A 379 21.63 -14.16 17.23
C ALA A 379 22.10 -12.73 16.89
N LYS A 380 21.43 -12.04 15.95
CA LYS A 380 21.80 -10.68 15.51
C LYS A 380 21.09 -9.58 16.31
N TYR A 381 19.85 -9.83 16.73
CA TYR A 381 18.96 -8.88 17.39
C TYR A 381 18.32 -9.49 18.66
N PRO A 382 19.10 -9.72 19.73
CA PRO A 382 18.64 -10.46 20.90
C PRO A 382 17.46 -9.80 21.63
N ASN A 383 17.35 -8.47 21.53
CA ASN A 383 16.34 -7.66 22.19
C ASN A 383 15.00 -7.58 21.42
N ILE A 384 14.93 -8.06 20.18
CA ILE A 384 13.67 -8.11 19.43
C ILE A 384 12.77 -9.19 20.04
N THR A 385 11.53 -8.83 20.34
CA THR A 385 10.50 -9.80 20.74
C THR A 385 9.96 -10.48 19.49
N ILE A 386 10.01 -11.82 19.48
CA ILE A 386 9.54 -12.62 18.35
C ILE A 386 8.15 -13.15 18.66
N ILE A 387 7.23 -12.99 17.70
CA ILE A 387 5.84 -13.45 17.77
C ILE A 387 5.68 -14.66 16.82
N ALA A 388 5.25 -15.78 17.38
CA ALA A 388 4.96 -17.01 16.62
C ALA A 388 3.48 -17.06 16.18
N ARG A 389 3.19 -17.79 15.08
CA ARG A 389 1.84 -17.87 14.47
C ARG A 389 1.12 -19.21 14.71
N ARG A 390 1.06 -19.67 15.97
CA ARG A 390 0.42 -20.95 16.34
C ARG A 390 -0.83 -20.77 17.20
N ILE A 391 -1.81 -21.65 17.01
CA ILE A 391 -2.77 -22.08 18.05
C ILE A 391 -2.43 -23.50 18.53
N HIS A 392 -1.87 -23.69 19.73
CA HIS A 392 -2.12 -24.90 20.56
C HIS A 392 -1.62 -24.77 22.03
N PRO A 393 -2.43 -25.15 23.05
CA PRO A 393 -2.17 -24.97 24.51
C PRO A 393 -1.07 -25.83 25.17
N HIS A 394 -0.13 -26.43 24.43
CA HIS A 394 0.85 -27.37 25.00
C HIS A 394 2.31 -27.00 24.79
N TRP A 395 2.62 -25.74 24.51
CA TRP A 395 3.95 -25.22 24.79
C TRP A 395 4.05 -25.02 26.30
N LYS A 396 4.58 -26.03 27.00
CA LYS A 396 5.33 -25.73 28.22
C LYS A 396 6.52 -24.89 27.79
N GLU A 397 6.72 -23.81 28.51
CA GLU A 397 7.78 -22.82 28.38
C GLU A 397 9.09 -23.50 27.96
N LEU A 398 9.67 -22.99 26.87
CA LEU A 398 11.08 -23.22 26.59
C LEU A 398 11.83 -22.34 27.58
N ASP A 399 12.42 -22.98 28.60
CA ASP A 399 13.44 -22.41 29.48
C ASP A 399 14.71 -22.01 28.70
#